data_AF-K8E0I9-F1
#
_entry.id   AF-K8E0I9-F1
#
_cell.length_a   1.000
_cell.length_b   1.000
_cell.length_c   1.000
_cell.angle_alpha   90.00
_cell.angle_beta   90.00
_cell.angle_gamma   90.00
#
_symmetry.space_group_name_H-M   'P 1'
#
loop_
_entity.id
_entity.type
_entity.pdbx_description
1 polymer ?
#
loop_
_entity_poly.entity_id
_entity_poly.type
_entity_poly.pdbx_seq_one_letter_code
_entity_poly.pdbx_strand_id
1 'polypeptide(L)' 'MAKLAQKDVENYFFKQAYDREKLRQAKYTFLYETVKDKRLRKMFKALAMTAQSNLAVLRQEMEKLDIN' A
#
# COMPACT_ATOMS: atom_id res chain seq x y z
N MET A 1 12.49 16.25 -24.84
CA MET A 1 11.88 15.75 -23.58
C MET A 1 10.39 15.59 -23.83
N ALA A 2 9.88 14.38 -23.99
CA ALA A 2 8.43 14.17 -24.08
C ALA A 2 7.83 14.63 -22.74
N LYS A 3 6.95 15.63 -22.78
CA LYS A 3 6.17 16.01 -21.59
C LYS A 3 5.24 14.84 -21.32
N LEU A 4 5.48 14.10 -20.24
CA LEU A 4 4.52 13.12 -19.74
C LEU A 4 3.18 13.84 -19.57
N ALA A 5 2.10 13.25 -20.06
CA ALA A 5 0.78 13.77 -19.76
C ALA A 5 0.59 13.67 -18.24
N GLN A 6 -0.15 14.62 -17.66
CA GLN A 6 -0.43 14.60 -16.22
C GLN A 6 -1.00 13.23 -15.77
N LYS A 7 -1.86 12.62 -16.59
CA LYS A 7 -2.41 11.27 -16.37
C LYS A 7 -1.33 10.18 -16.30
N ASP A 8 -0.26 10.26 -17.08
CA ASP A 8 0.84 9.27 -17.04
C ASP A 8 1.63 9.35 -15.72
N VAL A 9 1.82 10.58 -15.23
CA VAL A 9 2.49 10.86 -13.95
C VAL A 9 1.62 10.35 -12.80
N GLU A 10 0.33 10.66 -12.80
CA GLU A 10 -0.63 10.17 -11.82
C GLU A 10 -0.68 8.63 -11.81
N ASN A 11 -0.83 8.00 -12.99
CA ASN A 11 -0.81 6.54 -13.14
C ASN A 11 0.44 5.92 -12.49
N TYR A 12 1.62 6.46 -12.79
CA TYR A 12 2.87 5.94 -12.25
C TYR A 12 2.91 6.03 -10.72
N PHE A 13 2.54 7.17 -10.15
CA PHE A 13 2.58 7.36 -8.69
C PHE A 13 1.54 6.52 -7.96
N PHE A 14 0.32 6.40 -8.47
CA PHE A 14 -0.71 5.56 -7.87
C PHE A 14 -0.33 4.09 -7.90
N LYS A 15 0.19 3.57 -9.03
CA LYS A 15 0.72 2.20 -9.10
C LYS A 15 1.86 1.97 -8.12
N GLN A 16 2.84 2.88 -8.11
CA GLN A 16 3.98 2.76 -7.21
C GLN A 16 3.54 2.79 -5.74
N ALA A 17 2.58 3.65 -5.38
CA ALA A 17 2.03 3.70 -4.03
C ALA A 17 1.32 2.40 -3.66
N TYR A 18 0.48 1.88 -4.55
CA TYR A 18 -0.24 0.62 -4.36
C TYR A 18 0.71 -0.56 -4.16
N ASP A 19 1.71 -0.71 -5.02
CA ASP A 19 2.69 -1.80 -4.93
C ASP A 19 3.51 -1.71 -3.63
N ARG A 20 3.94 -0.51 -3.25
CA ARG A 20 4.66 -0.29 -1.98
C ARG A 20 3.79 -0.65 -0.78
N GLU A 21 2.52 -0.29 -0.80
CA GLU A 21 1.61 -0.58 0.30
C GLU A 21 1.29 -2.08 0.39
N LYS A 22 1.19 -2.77 -0.74
CA LYS A 22 1.07 -4.24 -0.81
C LYS A 22 2.29 -4.93 -0.19
N LEU A 23 3.50 -4.46 -0.50
CA LEU A 23 4.73 -4.98 0.10
C LEU A 23 4.79 -4.70 1.62
N ARG A 24 4.33 -3.53 2.07
CA ARG A 24 4.25 -3.21 3.51
C ARG A 24 3.26 -4.11 4.23
N GLN A 25 2.07 -4.34 3.67
CA GLN A 25 1.07 -5.24 4.24
C GLN A 25 1.67 -6.65 4.41
N ALA A 26 2.30 -7.19 3.37
CA ALA A 26 2.93 -8.50 3.42
C ALA A 26 4.05 -8.55 4.48
N LYS A 27 4.93 -7.54 4.52
CA LYS A 27 6.01 -7.43 5.50
C LYS A 27 5.50 -7.42 6.94
N TYR A 28 4.50 -6.60 7.24
CA TYR A 28 3.97 -6.50 8.61
C TYR A 28 3.16 -7.73 9.01
N THR A 29 2.48 -8.38 8.05
CA THR A 29 1.81 -9.66 8.29
C THR A 29 2.82 -10.74 8.66
N PHE A 30 3.91 -10.86 7.90
CA PHE A 30 5.00 -11.78 8.20
C PHE A 30 5.63 -11.50 9.58
N LEU A 31 5.89 -10.24 9.92
CA LEU A 31 6.44 -9.87 11.23
C LEU A 31 5.47 -10.16 12.38
N TYR A 32 4.16 -9.95 12.17
CA TYR A 32 3.12 -10.31 13.12
C TYR A 32 3.06 -11.83 13.39
N GLU A 33 3.30 -12.65 12.38
CA GLU A 33 3.27 -14.11 12.48
C GLU A 33 4.53 -14.68 13.13
N THR A 34 5.69 -14.05 12.89
CA THR A 34 7.00 -14.57 13.31
C THR A 34 7.49 -14.04 14.65
N VAL A 35 7.10 -12.83 15.05
CA VAL A 35 7.62 -12.23 16.30
C VAL A 35 6.96 -12.86 17.53
N LYS A 36 7.78 -13.25 18.52
CA LYS A 36 7.30 -13.82 19.79
C LYS A 36 6.87 -12.74 20.81
N ASP A 37 7.48 -11.56 20.75
CA ASP A 37 7.16 -10.48 21.67
C ASP A 37 5.72 -9.97 21.45
N LYS A 38 4.92 -9.98 22.52
CA LYS A 38 3.48 -9.66 22.45
C LYS A 38 3.22 -8.19 22.06
N ARG A 39 4.08 -7.26 22.47
CA ARG A 39 3.90 -5.82 22.19
C ARG A 39 4.20 -5.56 20.73
N LEU A 40 5.33 -6.05 20.23
CA LEU A 40 5.71 -5.96 18.82
C LEU A 40 4.68 -6.65 17.93
N ARG A 41 4.18 -7.82 18.33
CA ARG A 41 3.13 -8.53 17.60
C ARG A 41 1.87 -7.67 17.44
N LYS A 42 1.41 -7.00 18.50
CA LYS A 42 0.25 -6.09 18.43
C LYS A 42 0.52 -4.91 17.49
N MET A 43 1.73 -4.34 17.53
CA MET A 43 2.11 -3.23 16.65
C MET A 43 2.13 -3.66 15.18
N PHE A 44 2.75 -4.79 14.86
CA PHE A 44 2.77 -5.29 13.47
C PHE A 44 1.38 -5.66 12.95
N LYS A 45 0.50 -6.22 13.80
CA LYS A 45 -0.89 -6.45 13.44
C LYS A 45 -1.59 -5.14 13.07
N ALA A 46 -1.43 -4.11 13.89
CA ALA A 46 -2.02 -2.80 13.61
C ALA A 46 -1.48 -2.20 12.29
N LEU A 47 -0.18 -2.27 12.06
CA LEU A 47 0.44 -1.79 10.82
C LEU A 47 -0.03 -2.56 9.58
N ALA A 48 -0.20 -3.89 9.67
CA ALA A 48 -0.73 -4.70 8.58
C ALA A 48 -2.18 -4.32 8.25
N MET A 49 -3.01 -4.10 9.28
CA MET A 49 -4.40 -3.64 9.10
C MET A 49 -4.46 -2.23 8.50
N THR A 50 -3.60 -1.31 8.94
CA THR A 50 -3.51 0.03 8.36
C THR A 50 -3.11 -0.04 6.88
N ALA A 51 -2.13 -0.87 6.53
CA ALA A 51 -1.71 -1.05 5.13
C ALA A 51 -2.84 -1.63 4.26
N GLN A 52 -3.63 -2.55 4.81
CA GLN A 52 -4.82 -3.07 4.14
C GLN A 52 -5.87 -1.97 3.89
N SER A 53 -6.14 -1.11 4.87
CA SER A 53 -7.04 0.03 4.70
C SER A 53 -6.53 1.02 3.65
N ASN A 54 -5.22 1.31 3.66
CA ASN A 54 -4.59 2.18 2.67
C ASN A 54 -4.71 1.61 1.26
N LEU A 55 -4.53 0.29 1.08
CA LEU A 55 -4.75 -0.36 -0.21
C LEU A 55 -6.19 -0.23 -0.71
N ALA A 56 -7.18 -0.31 0.18
CA ALA A 56 -8.58 -0.11 -0.18
C ALA A 56 -8.84 1.32 -0.65
N VAL A 57 -8.29 2.32 0.06
CA VAL A 57 -8.38 3.74 -0.34
C VAL A 57 -7.68 3.97 -1.68
N LEU A 58 -6.44 3.47 -1.86
CA LEU A 58 -5.71 3.60 -3.12
C LEU A 58 -6.47 2.97 -4.28
N ARG A 59 -7.07 1.80 -4.09
CA ARG A 59 -7.89 1.16 -5.13
C ARG A 59 -9.10 2.01 -5.49
N GLN A 60 -9.82 2.53 -4.51
CA GLN A 60 -10.99 3.41 -4.77
C GLN A 60 -10.58 4.67 -5.53
N GLU A 61 -9.47 5.30 -5.17
CA GLU A 61 -8.99 6.50 -5.88
C GLU A 61 -8.49 6.17 -7.30
N MET A 62 -7.82 5.04 -7.48
CA MET A 62 -7.41 4.54 -8.80
C MET A 62 -8.62 4.28 -9.71
N GLU A 63 -9.69 3.66 -9.19
CA GLU A 63 -10.94 3.43 -9.92
C GLU A 63 -11.60 4.75 -10.34
N LYS A 64 -11.66 5.75 -9.44
CA LYS A 64 -12.22 7.09 -9.75
C LYS A 64 -11.44 7.83 -10.84
N LEU A 65 -10.13 7.66 -10.86
CA LEU A 65 -9.23 8.35 -11.79
C LEU A 65 -9.00 7.57 -13.10
N ASP A 66 -9.68 6.42 -13.28
CA ASP A 66 -9.48 5.53 -14.42
C ASP A 66 -8.00 5.14 -14.59
N ILE A 67 -7.39 4.77 -13.46
CA ILE A 67 -6.01 4.30 -13.32
C ILE A 67 -6.04 2.79 -13.13
N ASN A 68 -5.51 2.06 -14.12
CA ASN A 68 -5.33 0.59 -14.07
C ASN A 68 -3.89 0.24 -13.79
#